data_AF-A0A970RKY5-F1
#
_entry.id   AF-A0A970RKY5-F1
#
_cell.length_a   1.000
_cell.length_b   1.000
_cell.length_c   1.000
_cell.angle_alpha   90.00
_cell.angle_beta   90.00
_cell.angle_gamma   90.00
#
_symmetry.space_group_name_H-M   'P 1'
#
loop_
_entity.id
_entity.type
_entity.pdbx_description
1 polymer ?
#
loop_
_entity_poly.entity_id
_entity_poly.type
_entity_poly.pdbx_seq_one_letter_code
_entity_poly.pdbx_strand_id
1 'polypeptide(L)'
;MKMPRCYIVLAIVLSLFVYMPTSRAEGSGSIEVPQEVRSFISQGRWSEWIITGWVNPRNQRQKNACAFAAVKQGSKNDLLAFGWDNGGWAYKWHNAAALPQVEAPILLTEITAETSTDMVQRLTGACFQSMYVVNNELQEADSLWIQNNDGTWHLRHLQIFRPFMCYDMSVDNMLRIYDVGWVEGPATDERIHGVIQTDLRYFSFSDFPKTVQEAREKLSNPPRIPKGTLSAKRIKFTSGRRYQVFQGPGTQYGQSGNGRAYVSTNDWIQVFGEENGWILIQYDITKDHMRFGWIAASSLPKNTKVDELRFLPVPSITVHELTLTDDPLFSQSKINSVIPAQTKVLWLASMGEWAYVEIPSQRPLRGFVQANKLLTE
;
A
#
# COMPACT_ATOMS: atom_id res chain seq x y z
N MET A 1 -31.88 -24.85 -30.63
CA MET A 1 -31.36 -23.47 -30.69
C MET A 1 -31.89 -22.68 -29.50
N LYS A 2 -31.07 -22.50 -28.46
CA LYS A 2 -31.38 -21.67 -27.30
C LYS A 2 -30.54 -20.41 -27.40
N MET A 3 -31.17 -19.24 -27.52
CA MET A 3 -30.49 -17.96 -27.38
C MET A 3 -29.97 -17.82 -25.94
N PRO A 4 -28.71 -17.38 -25.70
CA PRO A 4 -28.23 -17.16 -24.36
C PRO A 4 -28.72 -15.79 -23.84
N ARG A 5 -29.04 -15.78 -22.55
CA ARG A 5 -29.45 -14.63 -21.75
C ARG A 5 -28.33 -13.58 -21.70
N CYS A 6 -28.27 -12.66 -22.66
CA CYS A 6 -27.27 -11.57 -22.68
C CYS A 6 -27.83 -10.17 -22.36
N TYR A 7 -29.14 -10.00 -22.18
CA TYR A 7 -29.71 -8.65 -22.12
C TYR A 7 -29.80 -8.01 -20.71
N ILE A 8 -29.48 -8.73 -19.64
CA ILE A 8 -29.59 -8.19 -18.26
C ILE A 8 -28.25 -7.69 -17.70
N VAL A 9 -27.11 -8.12 -18.24
CA VAL A 9 -25.78 -7.57 -17.85
C VAL A 9 -25.46 -6.27 -18.59
N LEU A 10 -26.19 -5.97 -19.67
CA LEU A 10 -26.00 -4.80 -20.52
C LEU A 10 -26.24 -3.47 -19.80
N ALA A 11 -27.05 -3.44 -18.73
CA ALA A 11 -27.40 -2.22 -18.01
C ALA A 11 -26.39 -1.80 -16.92
N ILE A 12 -25.56 -2.72 -16.41
CA ILE A 12 -24.62 -2.41 -15.31
C ILE A 12 -23.27 -1.91 -15.84
N VAL A 13 -22.86 -2.38 -17.01
CA VAL A 13 -21.52 -2.11 -17.57
C VAL A 13 -21.49 -0.91 -18.53
N LEU A 14 -22.65 -0.46 -19.03
CA LEU A 14 -22.76 0.76 -19.86
C LEU A 14 -22.41 2.05 -19.10
N SER A 15 -22.24 1.97 -17.78
CA SER A 15 -22.09 3.13 -16.91
C SER A 15 -20.66 3.67 -16.81
N LEU A 16 -19.60 2.95 -17.22
CA LEU A 16 -18.21 3.42 -17.05
C LEU A 16 -17.70 4.39 -18.11
N PHE A 17 -18.45 4.60 -19.20
CA PHE A 17 -18.16 5.70 -20.09
C PHE A 17 -18.80 6.96 -19.54
N VAL A 18 -18.01 7.79 -18.86
CA VAL A 18 -18.26 9.22 -19.00
C VAL A 18 -17.99 9.50 -20.48
N TYR A 19 -19.04 9.50 -21.29
CA TYR A 19 -18.99 10.17 -22.58
C TYR A 19 -18.85 11.65 -22.23
N MET A 20 -17.62 12.09 -21.94
CA MET A 20 -17.31 13.51 -21.87
C MET A 20 -17.38 13.98 -23.31
N PRO A 21 -18.40 14.76 -23.73
CA PRO A 21 -18.30 15.42 -25.01
C PRO A 21 -17.02 16.26 -24.99
N THR A 22 -16.23 16.12 -26.06
CA THR A 22 -14.99 16.88 -26.33
C THR A 22 -15.19 18.40 -26.22
N SER A 23 -16.43 18.87 -26.19
CA SER A 23 -16.78 20.26 -25.88
C SER A 23 -16.45 20.70 -24.45
N ARG A 24 -16.01 19.81 -23.55
CA ARG A 24 -15.59 20.18 -22.18
C ARG A 24 -14.08 20.39 -22.01
N ALA A 25 -13.28 20.12 -23.05
CA ALA A 25 -11.88 20.57 -23.08
C ALA A 25 -11.75 22.11 -23.02
N GLU A 26 -12.83 22.84 -23.29
CA GLU A 26 -12.92 24.30 -23.16
C GLU A 26 -13.91 24.76 -22.06
N GLY A 27 -14.39 23.87 -21.17
CA GLY A 27 -15.48 24.23 -20.25
C GLY A 27 -15.77 23.30 -19.09
N SER A 28 -14.78 22.58 -18.55
CA SER A 28 -14.94 21.93 -17.23
C SER A 28 -14.71 22.99 -16.16
N GLY A 29 -15.82 23.54 -15.63
CA GLY A 29 -15.91 24.54 -14.57
C GLY A 29 -14.57 24.80 -13.87
N SER A 30 -13.82 25.77 -14.40
CA SER A 30 -12.52 26.12 -13.89
C SER A 30 -12.73 26.72 -12.50
N ILE A 31 -12.63 25.90 -11.46
CA ILE A 31 -12.33 26.43 -10.13
C ILE A 31 -11.01 27.14 -10.34
N GLU A 32 -11.06 28.47 -10.34
CA GLU A 32 -9.89 29.29 -10.54
C GLU A 32 -8.84 28.86 -9.51
N VAL A 33 -7.64 28.54 -10.00
CA VAL A 33 -6.56 28.11 -9.12
C VAL A 33 -6.30 29.24 -8.12
N PRO A 34 -6.41 28.99 -6.80
CA PRO A 34 -6.26 30.03 -5.78
C PRO A 34 -4.93 30.77 -5.91
N GLN A 35 -4.92 32.07 -5.60
CA GLN A 35 -3.75 32.92 -5.80
C GLN A 35 -2.54 32.43 -4.99
N GLU A 36 -2.75 31.95 -3.78
CA GLU A 36 -1.70 31.38 -2.92
C GLU A 36 -1.06 30.13 -3.52
N VAL A 37 -1.85 29.30 -4.23
CA VAL A 37 -1.36 28.11 -4.94
C VAL A 37 -0.54 28.53 -6.16
N ARG A 38 -1.03 29.47 -6.96
CA ARG A 38 -0.29 30.03 -8.10
C ARG A 38 1.03 30.66 -7.67
N SER A 39 0.99 31.42 -6.57
CA SER A 39 2.17 32.08 -6.00
C SER A 39 3.20 31.04 -5.55
N PHE A 40 2.78 29.98 -4.86
CA PHE A 40 3.67 28.89 -4.46
C PHE A 40 4.32 28.20 -5.66
N ILE A 41 3.54 27.86 -6.70
CA ILE A 41 4.06 27.15 -7.88
C ILE A 41 5.03 28.03 -8.67
N SER A 42 4.70 29.31 -8.85
CA SER A 42 5.57 30.28 -9.53
C SER A 42 6.84 30.63 -8.75
N GLN A 43 6.86 30.40 -7.43
CA GLN A 43 7.98 30.71 -6.55
C GLN A 43 8.63 29.42 -6.03
N GLY A 44 9.42 28.76 -6.87
CA GLY A 44 10.19 27.59 -6.44
C GLY A 44 10.61 26.67 -7.57
N ARG A 45 10.71 25.38 -7.27
CA ARG A 45 11.15 24.34 -8.21
C ARG A 45 10.21 24.14 -9.42
N TRP A 46 8.98 24.63 -9.34
CA TRP A 46 7.97 24.54 -10.40
C TRP A 46 7.72 25.90 -11.08
N SER A 47 8.62 26.88 -10.91
CA SER A 47 8.48 28.24 -11.47
C SER A 47 8.32 28.25 -12.99
N GLU A 48 9.03 27.37 -13.68
CA GLU A 48 8.96 27.18 -15.15
C GLU A 48 7.94 26.12 -15.59
N TRP A 49 7.02 25.71 -14.70
CA TRP A 49 6.02 24.69 -14.97
C TRP A 49 4.64 25.33 -15.14
N ILE A 50 3.84 24.76 -16.03
CA ILE A 50 2.47 25.19 -16.26
C ILE A 50 1.50 24.38 -15.40
N ILE A 51 0.44 25.01 -14.90
CA ILE A 51 -0.64 24.30 -14.18
C ILE A 51 -1.61 23.75 -15.23
N THR A 52 -1.81 22.43 -15.24
CA THR A 52 -2.68 21.74 -16.20
C THR A 52 -3.99 21.25 -15.58
N GLY A 53 -4.08 21.20 -14.25
CA GLY A 53 -5.30 20.81 -13.56
C GLY A 53 -5.33 21.30 -12.12
N TRP A 54 -6.52 21.58 -11.61
CA TRP A 54 -6.76 21.91 -10.21
C TRP A 54 -8.08 21.28 -9.76
N VAL A 55 -8.06 20.67 -8.58
CA VAL A 55 -9.26 20.10 -7.98
C VAL A 55 -9.27 20.32 -6.47
N ASN A 56 -10.41 20.82 -5.97
CA ASN A 56 -10.74 20.86 -4.54
C ASN A 56 -11.96 19.97 -4.29
N PRO A 57 -11.77 18.66 -4.04
CA PRO A 57 -12.87 17.72 -3.89
C PRO A 57 -13.87 18.15 -2.81
N ARG A 58 -15.16 18.12 -3.15
CA ARG A 58 -16.32 18.61 -2.37
C ARG A 58 -16.24 20.09 -1.99
N ASN A 59 -15.42 20.87 -2.69
CA ASN A 59 -15.13 22.27 -2.39
C ASN A 59 -14.83 22.54 -0.89
N GLN A 60 -14.12 21.62 -0.23
CA GLN A 60 -13.89 21.70 1.21
C GLN A 60 -12.88 22.81 1.55
N ARG A 61 -13.19 23.60 2.58
CA ARG A 61 -12.31 24.66 3.12
C ARG A 61 -12.29 24.57 4.64
N GLN A 62 -11.86 23.42 5.15
CA GLN A 62 -11.86 23.09 6.56
C GLN A 62 -10.60 22.31 6.96
N LYS A 63 -10.38 22.16 8.26
CA LYS A 63 -9.27 21.35 8.79
C LYS A 63 -9.29 19.95 8.16
N ASN A 64 -8.14 19.50 7.66
CA ASN A 64 -7.92 18.24 6.92
C ASN A 64 -8.46 18.20 5.48
N ALA A 65 -9.02 19.30 4.94
CA ALA A 65 -9.31 19.37 3.52
C ALA A 65 -8.00 19.30 2.71
N CYS A 66 -8.05 18.60 1.58
CA CYS A 66 -6.91 18.42 0.69
C CYS A 66 -7.34 18.67 -0.76
N ALA A 67 -6.62 19.54 -1.44
CA ALA A 67 -6.78 19.86 -2.85
C ALA A 67 -5.49 19.51 -3.62
N PHE A 68 -5.61 19.39 -4.94
CA PHE A 68 -4.52 18.94 -5.80
C PHE A 68 -4.33 19.83 -7.02
N ALA A 69 -3.07 20.05 -7.39
CA ALA A 69 -2.69 20.69 -8.65
C ALA A 69 -1.83 19.72 -9.47
N ALA A 70 -2.16 19.58 -10.76
CA ALA A 70 -1.27 18.94 -11.73
C ALA A 70 -0.45 20.04 -12.42
N VAL A 71 0.88 19.85 -12.46
CA VAL A 71 1.81 20.77 -13.11
C VAL A 71 2.68 20.03 -14.12
N LYS A 72 3.16 20.75 -15.13
CA LYS A 72 3.85 20.16 -16.28
C LYS A 72 5.06 20.98 -16.77
N GLN A 73 6.09 20.28 -17.23
CA GLN A 73 7.22 20.84 -17.99
C GLN A 73 7.71 19.82 -19.04
N GLY A 74 7.39 20.07 -20.32
CA GLY A 74 7.58 19.07 -21.39
C GLY A 74 6.84 17.78 -21.05
N SER A 75 7.47 16.62 -21.25
CA SER A 75 6.93 15.30 -20.85
C SER A 75 6.86 15.05 -19.34
N LYS A 76 7.38 15.94 -18.49
CA LYS A 76 7.34 15.75 -17.03
C LYS A 76 6.04 16.29 -16.46
N ASN A 77 5.39 15.49 -15.63
CA ASN A 77 4.18 15.86 -14.90
C ASN A 77 4.38 15.61 -13.39
N ASP A 78 3.84 16.49 -12.55
CA ASP A 78 3.90 16.37 -11.08
C ASP A 78 2.54 16.67 -10.46
N LEU A 79 2.22 15.96 -9.38
CA LEU A 79 0.99 16.17 -8.62
C LEU A 79 1.35 16.79 -7.27
N LEU A 80 0.84 17.97 -7.01
CA LEU A 80 1.06 18.70 -5.76
C LEU A 80 -0.19 18.64 -4.89
N ALA A 81 0.00 18.38 -3.61
CA ALA A 81 -1.07 18.37 -2.62
C ALA A 81 -1.00 19.61 -1.73
N PHE A 82 -2.16 20.24 -1.53
CA PHE A 82 -2.36 21.41 -0.70
C PHE A 82 -3.39 21.11 0.38
N GLY A 83 -3.06 21.43 1.62
CA GLY A 83 -3.99 21.29 2.75
C GLY A 83 -4.52 22.66 3.16
N TRP A 84 -5.80 22.72 3.52
CA TRP A 84 -6.40 23.95 4.04
C TRP A 84 -5.89 24.25 5.46
N ASP A 85 -5.27 25.40 5.65
CA ASP A 85 -4.65 25.83 6.90
C ASP A 85 -4.76 27.35 7.05
N ASN A 86 -5.12 27.83 8.25
CA ASN A 86 -5.25 29.25 8.58
C ASN A 86 -5.96 30.13 7.52
N GLY A 87 -6.99 29.58 6.85
CA GLY A 87 -7.79 30.32 5.87
C GLY A 87 -7.23 30.35 4.44
N GLY A 88 -6.19 29.57 4.14
CA GLY A 88 -5.65 29.43 2.77
C GLY A 88 -5.10 28.03 2.47
N TRP A 89 -4.73 27.82 1.20
CA TRP A 89 -4.08 26.59 0.77
C TRP A 89 -2.58 26.60 1.05
N ALA A 90 -2.11 25.64 1.85
CA ALA A 90 -0.70 25.46 2.14
C ALA A 90 -0.17 24.17 1.52
N TYR A 91 0.96 24.24 0.82
CA TYR A 91 1.65 23.08 0.26
C TYR A 91 1.95 22.03 1.33
N LYS A 92 1.76 20.74 1.00
CA LYS A 92 2.02 19.61 1.91
C LYS A 92 3.06 18.64 1.37
N TRP A 93 2.88 18.20 0.13
CA TRP A 93 3.76 17.23 -0.51
C TRP A 93 3.51 17.23 -2.02
N HIS A 94 4.38 16.54 -2.76
CA HIS A 94 4.18 16.27 -4.18
C HIS A 94 4.49 14.79 -4.47
N ASN A 95 3.95 14.25 -5.56
CA ASN A 95 4.30 12.92 -6.07
C ASN A 95 4.26 12.91 -7.61
N ALA A 96 5.43 13.02 -8.23
CA ALA A 96 5.54 12.95 -9.68
C ALA A 96 5.22 11.57 -10.24
N ALA A 97 5.54 10.51 -9.49
CA ALA A 97 5.26 9.14 -9.90
C ALA A 97 3.75 8.83 -9.90
N ALA A 98 2.91 9.65 -9.26
CA ALA A 98 1.47 9.48 -9.29
C ALA A 98 0.86 9.65 -10.70
N LEU A 99 1.56 10.38 -11.57
CA LEU A 99 1.07 10.76 -12.90
C LEU A 99 1.91 10.12 -14.02
N PRO A 100 1.29 9.81 -15.18
CA PRO A 100 2.02 9.45 -16.39
C PRO A 100 3.00 10.56 -16.79
N GLN A 101 4.22 10.20 -17.19
CA GLN A 101 5.23 11.14 -17.70
C GLN A 101 5.13 11.19 -19.23
N VAL A 102 4.21 12.03 -19.73
CA VAL A 102 3.81 12.14 -21.13
C VAL A 102 3.73 13.61 -21.56
N GLU A 103 3.83 13.89 -22.87
CA GLU A 103 3.72 15.25 -23.43
C GLU A 103 2.30 15.84 -23.32
N ALA A 104 1.26 15.02 -23.22
CA ALA A 104 -0.10 15.53 -22.99
C ALA A 104 -0.24 16.17 -21.59
N PRO A 105 -1.08 17.21 -21.43
CA PRO A 105 -1.42 17.75 -20.12
C PRO A 105 -2.25 16.75 -19.31
N ILE A 106 -1.94 16.64 -18.01
CA ILE A 106 -2.80 15.89 -17.08
C ILE A 106 -3.88 16.82 -16.55
N LEU A 107 -5.13 16.45 -16.78
CA LEU A 107 -6.31 17.16 -16.29
C LEU A 107 -6.75 16.54 -14.96
N LEU A 108 -7.26 17.38 -14.05
CA LEU A 108 -7.87 16.95 -12.80
C LEU A 108 -9.34 17.37 -12.80
N THR A 109 -10.23 16.42 -12.52
CA THR A 109 -11.69 16.66 -12.53
C THR A 109 -12.30 16.13 -11.26
N GLU A 110 -13.12 16.95 -10.60
CA GLU A 110 -13.95 16.47 -9.48
C GLU A 110 -15.05 15.54 -9.98
N ILE A 111 -15.28 14.44 -9.26
CA ILE A 111 -16.44 13.59 -9.51
C ILE A 111 -17.52 13.90 -8.50
N THR A 112 -18.61 14.46 -9.01
CA THR A 112 -19.83 14.75 -8.26
C THR A 112 -20.87 13.66 -8.49
N ALA A 113 -21.90 13.58 -7.63
CA ALA A 113 -22.99 12.62 -7.78
C ALA A 113 -23.68 12.70 -9.18
N GLU A 114 -23.73 13.90 -9.76
CA GLU A 114 -24.32 14.16 -11.09
C GLU A 114 -23.46 13.66 -12.24
N THR A 115 -22.14 13.59 -12.04
CA THR A 115 -21.16 13.08 -13.02
C THR A 115 -20.78 11.62 -12.75
N SER A 116 -21.43 10.98 -11.79
CA SER A 116 -21.04 9.68 -11.23
C SER A 116 -21.85 8.51 -11.78
N THR A 117 -21.17 7.40 -11.97
CA THR A 117 -21.75 6.09 -12.32
C THR A 117 -22.25 5.39 -11.05
N ASP A 118 -23.06 4.33 -11.15
CA ASP A 118 -23.58 3.59 -9.97
C ASP A 118 -22.47 3.07 -9.03
N MET A 119 -21.25 2.87 -9.56
CA MET A 119 -20.06 2.52 -8.77
C MET A 119 -19.61 3.68 -7.86
N VAL A 120 -19.63 4.90 -8.38
CA VAL A 120 -19.16 6.11 -7.67
C VAL A 120 -20.19 6.62 -6.66
N GLN A 121 -21.48 6.38 -6.89
CA GLN A 121 -22.53 6.70 -5.90
C GLN A 121 -22.40 5.89 -4.60
N ARG A 122 -21.73 4.73 -4.63
CA ARG A 122 -21.46 3.90 -3.44
C ARG A 122 -20.21 4.35 -2.67
N LEU A 123 -19.47 5.34 -3.18
CA LEU A 123 -18.21 5.80 -2.62
C LEU A 123 -18.47 6.96 -1.65
N THR A 124 -18.14 6.75 -0.38
CA THR A 124 -18.51 7.66 0.72
C THR A 124 -17.52 8.82 0.94
N GLY A 125 -16.32 8.76 0.33
CA GLY A 125 -15.25 9.75 0.44
C GLY A 125 -15.28 10.85 -0.62
N ALA A 126 -14.51 11.92 -0.40
CA ALA A 126 -14.22 12.89 -1.45
C ALA A 126 -13.42 12.20 -2.58
N CYS A 127 -13.68 12.54 -3.84
CA CYS A 127 -13.03 11.87 -4.97
C CYS A 127 -12.71 12.83 -6.13
N PHE A 128 -11.71 12.46 -6.92
CA PHE A 128 -11.35 13.14 -8.17
C PHE A 128 -10.75 12.15 -9.17
N GLN A 129 -10.77 12.54 -10.44
CA GLN A 129 -10.09 11.85 -11.54
C GLN A 129 -8.84 12.62 -11.97
N SER A 130 -7.79 11.87 -12.32
CA SER A 130 -6.67 12.40 -13.11
C SER A 130 -6.59 11.67 -14.43
N MET A 131 -6.59 12.41 -15.54
CA MET A 131 -6.63 11.84 -16.89
C MET A 131 -5.77 12.62 -17.87
N TYR A 132 -5.42 12.00 -18.99
CA TYR A 132 -4.91 12.73 -20.15
C TYR A 132 -5.53 12.22 -21.43
N VAL A 133 -5.69 13.15 -22.37
CA VAL A 133 -6.27 12.90 -23.68
C VAL A 133 -5.19 13.10 -24.73
N VAL A 134 -5.05 12.13 -25.62
CA VAL A 134 -4.14 12.20 -26.78
C VAL A 134 -4.95 12.60 -28.00
N ASN A 135 -4.41 13.55 -28.78
CA ASN A 135 -5.01 14.08 -30.01
C ASN A 135 -6.44 14.62 -29.85
N ASN A 136 -6.80 15.11 -28.66
CA ASN A 136 -8.14 15.60 -28.31
C ASN A 136 -9.30 14.61 -28.52
N GLU A 137 -9.01 13.33 -28.76
CA GLU A 137 -10.01 12.32 -29.10
C GLU A 137 -10.01 11.14 -28.13
N LEU A 138 -8.86 10.81 -27.56
CA LEU A 138 -8.70 9.54 -26.85
C LEU A 138 -8.16 9.73 -25.44
N GLN A 139 -8.98 9.38 -24.45
CA GLN A 139 -8.57 9.28 -23.04
C GLN A 139 -7.66 8.07 -22.86
N GLU A 140 -6.36 8.30 -22.80
CA GLU A 140 -5.35 7.23 -22.82
C GLU A 140 -5.16 6.57 -21.46
N ALA A 141 -5.25 7.35 -20.38
CA ALA A 141 -5.36 6.83 -19.03
C ALA A 141 -6.25 7.70 -18.15
N ASP A 142 -6.95 7.08 -17.21
CA ASP A 142 -7.79 7.73 -16.21
C ASP A 142 -7.71 7.00 -14.87
N SER A 143 -7.46 7.76 -13.81
CA SER A 143 -7.25 7.26 -12.45
C SER A 143 -8.27 7.90 -11.52
N LEU A 144 -9.07 7.08 -10.84
CA LEU A 144 -10.03 7.51 -9.83
C LEU A 144 -9.41 7.43 -8.43
N TRP A 145 -9.29 8.58 -7.79
CA TRP A 145 -8.72 8.75 -6.46
C TRP A 145 -9.80 9.05 -5.44
N ILE A 146 -9.77 8.36 -4.29
CA ILE A 146 -10.79 8.50 -3.25
C ILE A 146 -10.14 8.65 -1.88
N GLN A 147 -10.65 9.61 -1.12
CA GLN A 147 -10.25 9.83 0.25
C GLN A 147 -10.86 8.77 1.19
N ASN A 148 -10.01 8.12 1.98
CA ASN A 148 -10.42 7.24 3.07
C ASN A 148 -10.74 8.06 4.34
N ASN A 149 -11.36 7.40 5.33
CA ASN A 149 -11.76 8.04 6.59
C ASN A 149 -10.59 8.58 7.43
N ASP A 150 -9.38 8.05 7.25
CA ASP A 150 -8.15 8.53 7.89
C ASP A 150 -7.51 9.72 7.15
N GLY A 151 -8.13 10.18 6.06
CA GLY A 151 -7.72 11.33 5.26
C GLY A 151 -6.73 11.00 4.15
N THR A 152 -6.24 9.76 4.05
CA THR A 152 -5.36 9.34 2.95
C THR A 152 -6.14 9.18 1.66
N TRP A 153 -5.47 9.36 0.53
CA TRP A 153 -6.06 9.26 -0.80
C TRP A 153 -5.58 8.00 -1.46
N HIS A 154 -6.50 7.20 -2.01
CA HIS A 154 -6.16 5.91 -2.62
C HIS A 154 -6.71 5.77 -4.03
N LEU A 155 -5.93 5.18 -4.91
CA LEU A 155 -6.39 4.75 -6.22
C LEU A 155 -7.43 3.65 -6.04
N ARG A 156 -8.62 3.84 -6.61
CA ARG A 156 -9.74 2.88 -6.56
C ARG A 156 -10.02 2.23 -7.89
N HIS A 157 -9.78 2.97 -8.98
CA HIS A 157 -9.91 2.47 -10.33
C HIS A 157 -8.86 3.13 -11.22
N LEU A 158 -8.35 2.37 -12.18
CA LEU A 158 -7.51 2.85 -13.26
C LEU A 158 -8.02 2.26 -14.56
N GLN A 159 -8.06 3.07 -15.61
CA GLN A 159 -8.28 2.64 -16.98
C GLN A 159 -7.09 3.08 -17.83
N ILE A 160 -6.63 2.20 -18.70
CA ILE A 160 -5.63 2.47 -19.74
C ILE A 160 -6.26 2.07 -21.07
N PHE A 161 -6.12 2.86 -22.12
CA PHE A 161 -6.76 2.57 -23.42
C PHE A 161 -5.87 1.75 -24.36
N ARG A 162 -4.54 1.80 -24.25
CA ARG A 162 -3.63 1.04 -25.12
C ARG A 162 -2.68 0.13 -24.34
N PRO A 163 -2.94 -1.19 -24.32
CA PRO A 163 -4.22 -1.83 -24.68
C PRO A 163 -5.34 -1.43 -23.71
N PHE A 164 -6.61 -1.58 -24.12
CA PHE A 164 -7.73 -1.23 -23.27
C PHE A 164 -7.79 -2.20 -22.09
N MET A 165 -7.63 -1.69 -20.88
CA MET A 165 -7.63 -2.47 -19.66
C MET A 165 -8.14 -1.63 -18.49
N CYS A 166 -8.94 -2.26 -17.66
CA CYS A 166 -9.46 -1.70 -16.43
C CYS A 166 -8.85 -2.43 -15.23
N TYR A 167 -8.61 -1.66 -14.18
CA TYR A 167 -7.98 -2.09 -12.94
C TYR A 167 -8.83 -1.61 -11.78
N ASP A 168 -9.40 -2.53 -11.01
CA ASP A 168 -10.29 -2.24 -9.89
C ASP A 168 -9.65 -2.70 -8.57
N MET A 169 -9.46 -1.75 -7.64
CA MET A 169 -8.93 -1.95 -6.28
C MET A 169 -9.95 -1.52 -5.22
N SER A 170 -11.24 -1.63 -5.52
CA SER A 170 -12.32 -1.35 -4.56
C SER A 170 -12.37 -2.36 -3.41
N VAL A 171 -11.91 -3.59 -3.64
CA VAL A 171 -11.82 -4.65 -2.63
C VAL A 171 -10.42 -4.66 -2.03
N ASP A 172 -10.35 -4.63 -0.70
CA ASP A 172 -9.08 -4.70 0.03
C ASP A 172 -8.28 -5.95 -0.36
N ASN A 173 -6.99 -5.77 -0.64
CA ASN A 173 -6.03 -6.84 -0.96
C ASN A 173 -6.41 -7.66 -2.21
N MET A 174 -7.01 -7.00 -3.20
CA MET A 174 -7.36 -7.60 -4.47
C MET A 174 -7.22 -6.58 -5.59
N LEU A 175 -6.56 -6.97 -6.67
CA LEU A 175 -6.53 -6.25 -7.93
C LEU A 175 -7.33 -7.06 -8.95
N ARG A 176 -8.42 -6.48 -9.46
CA ARG A 176 -9.16 -7.04 -10.58
C ARG A 176 -8.65 -6.41 -11.87
N ILE A 177 -8.20 -7.23 -12.80
CA ILE A 177 -7.73 -6.81 -14.13
C ILE A 177 -8.76 -7.31 -15.13
N TYR A 178 -9.37 -6.40 -15.88
CA TYR A 178 -10.42 -6.79 -16.81
C TYR A 178 -10.49 -5.93 -18.08
N ASP A 179 -10.85 -6.60 -19.18
CA ASP A 179 -11.26 -5.99 -20.44
C ASP A 179 -12.66 -6.52 -20.77
N VAL A 180 -13.58 -5.59 -21.01
CA VAL A 180 -14.99 -5.84 -21.34
C VAL A 180 -15.22 -6.22 -22.81
N GLY A 181 -14.15 -6.39 -23.61
CA GLY A 181 -14.20 -6.96 -24.96
C GLY A 181 -14.63 -5.97 -26.05
N TRP A 182 -14.36 -4.68 -25.84
CA TRP A 182 -14.68 -3.61 -26.79
C TRP A 182 -13.56 -3.30 -27.78
N VAL A 183 -12.35 -3.83 -27.51
CA VAL A 183 -11.18 -3.70 -28.37
C VAL A 183 -10.70 -5.09 -28.75
N GLU A 184 -10.05 -5.23 -29.90
CA GLU A 184 -9.55 -6.51 -30.42
C GLU A 184 -8.55 -7.15 -29.44
N GLY A 185 -8.90 -8.31 -28.87
CA GLY A 185 -8.11 -9.02 -27.88
C GLY A 185 -8.93 -10.04 -27.07
N PRO A 186 -8.29 -10.97 -26.34
CA PRO A 186 -9.00 -11.88 -25.46
C PRO A 186 -9.58 -11.12 -24.27
N ALA A 187 -10.89 -11.25 -24.05
CA ALA A 187 -11.54 -10.74 -22.84
C ALA A 187 -10.83 -11.30 -21.59
N THR A 188 -10.55 -10.41 -20.64
CA THR A 188 -9.88 -10.75 -19.38
C THR A 188 -10.80 -10.33 -18.23
N ASP A 189 -10.93 -11.16 -17.19
CA ASP A 189 -11.57 -10.80 -15.92
C ASP A 189 -10.94 -11.62 -14.80
N GLU A 190 -9.75 -11.20 -14.40
CA GLU A 190 -8.92 -11.90 -13.43
C GLU A 190 -8.93 -11.16 -12.09
N ARG A 191 -8.99 -11.91 -10.99
CA ARG A 191 -8.89 -11.38 -9.63
C ARG A 191 -7.61 -11.90 -8.99
N ILE A 192 -6.67 -11.00 -8.73
CA ILE A 192 -5.38 -11.34 -8.13
C ILE A 192 -5.41 -10.83 -6.69
N HIS A 193 -5.25 -11.75 -5.74
CA HIS A 193 -5.21 -11.42 -4.33
C HIS A 193 -3.80 -11.04 -3.87
N GLY A 194 -3.71 -10.01 -3.05
CA GLY A 194 -2.48 -9.48 -2.47
C GLY A 194 -2.54 -7.97 -2.29
N VAL A 195 -1.59 -7.44 -1.53
CA VAL A 195 -1.49 -6.01 -1.25
C VAL A 195 -0.80 -5.31 -2.42
N ILE A 196 -1.33 -4.15 -2.75
CA ILE A 196 -0.80 -3.25 -3.77
C ILE A 196 -0.79 -1.83 -3.22
N GLN A 197 0.30 -1.10 -3.47
CA GLN A 197 0.42 0.30 -3.07
C GLN A 197 -0.58 1.16 -3.87
N THR A 198 -1.57 1.72 -3.19
CA THR A 198 -2.56 2.62 -3.80
C THR A 198 -2.61 4.01 -3.17
N ASP A 199 -1.87 4.26 -2.07
CA ASP A 199 -1.80 5.58 -1.43
C ASP A 199 -1.18 6.57 -2.41
N LEU A 200 -1.94 7.61 -2.77
CA LEU A 200 -1.58 8.64 -3.73
C LEU A 200 -0.23 9.30 -3.41
N ARG A 201 0.15 9.37 -2.14
CA ARG A 201 1.43 9.95 -1.72
C ARG A 201 2.64 9.09 -2.14
N TYR A 202 2.44 7.78 -2.30
CA TYR A 202 3.50 6.80 -2.58
C TYR A 202 3.27 6.00 -3.86
N PHE A 203 2.13 6.16 -4.52
CA PHE A 203 1.77 5.47 -5.74
C PHE A 203 2.73 5.80 -6.88
N SER A 204 3.01 4.79 -7.72
CA SER A 204 3.82 4.91 -8.94
C SER A 204 3.05 4.34 -10.13
N PHE A 205 2.68 5.21 -11.07
CA PHE A 205 1.95 4.85 -12.28
C PHE A 205 2.78 3.92 -13.17
N SER A 206 4.09 4.16 -13.28
CA SER A 206 4.99 3.31 -14.08
C SER A 206 5.11 1.92 -13.48
N ASP A 207 5.23 1.82 -12.14
CA ASP A 207 5.48 0.55 -11.46
C ASP A 207 4.21 -0.28 -11.24
N PHE A 208 3.04 0.34 -11.36
CA PHE A 208 1.74 -0.33 -11.24
C PHE A 208 1.64 -1.53 -12.21
N PRO A 209 1.28 -2.74 -11.74
CA PRO A 209 1.15 -3.94 -12.56
C PRO A 209 0.01 -3.78 -13.57
N LYS A 210 0.33 -3.87 -14.86
CA LYS A 210 -0.62 -3.71 -15.96
C LYS A 210 -1.05 -5.03 -16.57
N THR A 211 -0.38 -6.13 -16.22
CA THR A 211 -0.73 -7.48 -16.66
C THR A 211 -1.02 -8.42 -15.49
N VAL A 212 -1.73 -9.51 -15.76
CA VAL A 212 -2.01 -10.57 -14.77
C VAL A 212 -0.71 -11.18 -14.23
N GLN A 213 0.29 -11.37 -15.09
CA GLN A 213 1.59 -11.89 -14.69
C GLN A 213 2.31 -10.93 -13.74
N GLU A 214 2.44 -9.66 -14.13
CA GLU A 214 3.07 -8.64 -13.29
C GLU A 214 2.35 -8.52 -11.94
N ALA A 215 1.02 -8.60 -11.93
CA ALA A 215 0.26 -8.57 -10.69
C ALA A 215 0.59 -9.75 -9.78
N ARG A 216 0.66 -10.97 -10.33
CA ARG A 216 1.05 -12.17 -9.55
C ARG A 216 2.48 -12.09 -9.01
N GLU A 217 3.37 -11.39 -9.71
CA GLU A 217 4.77 -11.21 -9.30
C GLU A 217 4.95 -10.07 -8.29
N LYS A 218 4.19 -8.98 -8.40
CA LYS A 218 4.36 -7.75 -7.62
C LYS A 218 3.46 -7.64 -6.39
N LEU A 219 2.28 -8.27 -6.38
CA LEU A 219 1.37 -8.18 -5.23
C LEU A 219 1.96 -8.94 -4.04
N SER A 220 2.09 -8.26 -2.91
CA SER A 220 2.63 -8.84 -1.69
C SER A 220 1.55 -9.66 -0.98
N ASN A 221 1.83 -10.92 -0.67
CA ASN A 221 0.93 -11.79 0.08
C ASN A 221 1.60 -12.27 1.37
N PRO A 222 0.88 -12.27 2.50
CA PRO A 222 1.42 -12.85 3.71
C PRO A 222 1.70 -14.34 3.50
N PRO A 223 2.87 -14.84 3.93
CA PRO A 223 3.16 -16.25 3.83
C PRO A 223 2.23 -17.08 4.71
N ARG A 224 2.05 -18.34 4.32
CA ARG A 224 1.41 -19.32 5.20
C ARG A 224 2.38 -19.69 6.32
N ILE A 225 1.95 -19.52 7.56
CA ILE A 225 2.74 -19.88 8.73
C ILE A 225 2.75 -21.42 8.88
N PRO A 226 3.94 -22.06 8.95
CA PRO A 226 4.04 -23.48 9.26
C PRO A 226 3.41 -23.84 10.61
N LYS A 227 2.94 -25.08 10.76
CA LYS A 227 2.36 -25.55 12.04
C LYS A 227 3.38 -25.47 13.17
N GLY A 228 2.94 -25.08 14.36
CA GLY A 228 3.76 -25.00 15.56
C GLY A 228 2.96 -24.39 16.71
N THR A 229 3.65 -23.87 17.73
CA THR A 229 3.01 -23.10 18.80
C THR A 229 2.75 -21.64 18.40
N LEU A 230 3.44 -21.13 17.38
CA LEU A 230 3.15 -19.82 16.80
C LEU A 230 1.99 -19.91 15.78
N SER A 231 1.05 -19.00 15.90
CA SER A 231 0.00 -18.77 14.90
C SER A 231 -0.19 -17.27 14.70
N ALA A 232 -0.53 -16.85 13.49
CA ALA A 232 -0.67 -15.43 13.16
C ALA A 232 -2.10 -15.08 12.75
N LYS A 233 -2.51 -13.87 13.12
CA LYS A 233 -3.71 -13.20 12.62
C LYS A 233 -3.29 -12.05 11.71
N ARG A 234 -4.00 -11.88 10.60
CA ARG A 234 -3.85 -10.69 9.75
C ARG A 234 -4.59 -9.54 10.41
N ILE A 235 -3.89 -8.45 10.70
CA ILE A 235 -4.48 -7.25 11.28
C ILE A 235 -4.29 -6.09 10.31
N LYS A 236 -5.39 -5.36 10.03
CA LYS A 236 -5.34 -4.15 9.22
C LYS A 236 -4.96 -2.98 10.12
N PHE A 237 -3.70 -2.55 10.03
CA PHE A 237 -3.22 -1.37 10.74
C PHE A 237 -3.77 -0.09 10.10
N THR A 238 -3.74 1.02 10.84
CA THR A 238 -3.96 2.34 10.25
C THR A 238 -2.80 2.66 9.30
N SER A 239 -3.10 2.90 8.02
CA SER A 239 -2.12 3.19 6.98
C SER A 239 -1.28 4.45 7.27
N GLY A 240 -0.16 4.60 6.57
CA GLY A 240 0.70 5.78 6.62
C GLY A 240 1.55 5.91 7.88
N ARG A 241 1.66 4.85 8.70
CA ARG A 241 2.46 4.83 9.93
C ARG A 241 3.73 4.01 9.72
N ARG A 242 4.76 4.34 10.50
CA ARG A 242 6.01 3.59 10.57
C ARG A 242 6.41 3.38 12.03
N TYR A 243 6.82 2.17 12.37
CA TYR A 243 7.22 1.81 13.74
C TYR A 243 8.59 1.15 13.75
N GLN A 244 9.40 1.47 14.77
CA GLN A 244 10.67 0.79 15.00
C GLN A 244 10.42 -0.67 15.37
N VAL A 245 11.23 -1.57 14.79
CA VAL A 245 11.11 -3.01 15.01
C VAL A 245 12.27 -3.51 15.85
N PHE A 246 11.98 -4.21 16.93
CA PHE A 246 12.94 -4.71 17.91
C PHE A 246 13.15 -6.22 17.82
N GLN A 247 14.29 -6.69 18.32
CA GLN A 247 14.67 -8.11 18.34
C GLN A 247 13.96 -8.91 19.44
N GLY A 248 13.20 -8.26 20.32
CA GLY A 248 12.41 -8.87 21.40
C GLY A 248 11.43 -7.85 22.00
N PRO A 249 10.63 -8.26 23.00
CA PRO A 249 9.57 -7.43 23.60
C PRO A 249 10.16 -6.35 24.53
N GLY A 250 10.74 -5.30 23.94
CA GLY A 250 11.30 -4.18 24.68
C GLY A 250 12.51 -3.53 24.04
N THR A 251 12.80 -2.30 24.45
CA THR A 251 13.94 -1.52 23.93
C THR A 251 15.30 -2.10 24.34
N GLN A 252 15.34 -2.94 25.39
CA GLN A 252 16.54 -3.63 25.84
C GLN A 252 17.08 -4.67 24.83
N TYR A 253 16.25 -5.22 23.93
CA TYR A 253 16.68 -6.21 22.93
C TYR A 253 17.45 -5.59 21.76
N GLY A 254 17.38 -4.27 21.60
CA GLY A 254 17.90 -3.58 20.42
C GLY A 254 16.99 -3.66 19.21
N GLN A 255 17.18 -2.68 18.32
CA GLN A 255 16.41 -2.55 17.10
C GLN A 255 16.98 -3.47 16.01
N SER A 256 16.10 -4.20 15.33
CA SER A 256 16.45 -5.14 14.26
C SER A 256 17.11 -4.44 13.06
N GLY A 257 17.63 -5.22 12.11
CA GLY A 257 18.24 -4.68 10.88
C GLY A 257 19.44 -3.76 11.16
N ASN A 258 20.27 -4.12 12.14
CA ASN A 258 21.42 -3.34 12.60
C ASN A 258 21.02 -1.92 13.07
N GLY A 259 19.98 -1.82 13.89
CA GLY A 259 19.55 -0.54 14.46
C GLY A 259 18.74 0.36 13.51
N ARG A 260 18.23 -0.19 12.40
CA ARG A 260 17.57 0.59 11.34
C ARG A 260 16.21 0.06 10.91
N ALA A 261 15.74 -1.05 11.49
CA ALA A 261 14.49 -1.67 11.04
C ALA A 261 13.27 -0.83 11.42
N TYR A 262 12.44 -0.58 10.42
CA TYR A 262 11.08 -0.06 10.58
C TYR A 262 10.11 -0.96 9.81
N VAL A 263 8.88 -1.06 10.30
CA VAL A 263 7.74 -1.60 9.57
C VAL A 263 6.85 -0.44 9.12
N SER A 264 6.37 -0.50 7.87
CA SER A 264 5.33 0.38 7.33
C SER A 264 3.98 -0.29 7.50
N THR A 265 2.94 0.47 7.88
CA THR A 265 1.57 -0.06 7.95
C THR A 265 0.82 -0.04 6.63
N ASN A 266 1.52 0.26 5.53
CA ASN A 266 0.93 0.30 4.19
C ASN A 266 0.81 -1.09 3.55
N ASP A 267 1.52 -2.09 4.08
CA ASP A 267 1.45 -3.47 3.63
C ASP A 267 0.80 -4.38 4.69
N TRP A 268 0.66 -5.67 4.39
CA TRP A 268 0.16 -6.64 5.35
C TRP A 268 1.11 -6.77 6.54
N ILE A 269 0.52 -6.97 7.71
CA ILE A 269 1.24 -7.33 8.93
C ILE A 269 0.52 -8.54 9.54
N GLN A 270 1.27 -9.61 9.77
CA GLN A 270 0.83 -10.77 10.52
C GLN A 270 1.22 -10.57 11.98
N VAL A 271 0.26 -10.68 12.89
CA VAL A 271 0.48 -10.51 14.34
C VAL A 271 0.31 -11.84 15.03
N PHE A 272 1.33 -12.27 15.79
CA PHE A 272 1.38 -13.55 16.47
C PHE A 272 0.82 -13.50 17.88
N GLY A 273 0.78 -12.29 18.46
CA GLY A 273 0.22 -12.00 19.78
C GLY A 273 1.06 -11.01 20.54
N GLU A 274 0.71 -10.80 21.81
CA GLU A 274 1.30 -9.76 22.66
C GLU A 274 2.05 -10.35 23.87
N GLU A 275 3.21 -9.79 24.19
CA GLU A 275 3.96 -10.04 25.41
C GLU A 275 4.43 -8.70 25.99
N ASN A 276 4.11 -8.43 27.26
CA ASN A 276 4.58 -7.26 28.01
C ASN A 276 4.39 -5.90 27.30
N GLY A 277 3.26 -5.71 26.60
CA GLY A 277 2.97 -4.46 25.86
C GLY A 277 3.65 -4.36 24.49
N TRP A 278 4.20 -5.46 23.97
CA TRP A 278 4.80 -5.56 22.65
C TRP A 278 4.14 -6.68 21.86
N ILE A 279 3.96 -6.49 20.56
CA ILE A 279 3.44 -7.52 19.67
C ILE A 279 4.54 -8.10 18.79
N LEU A 280 4.58 -9.43 18.68
CA LEU A 280 5.41 -10.11 17.69
C LEU A 280 4.70 -10.05 16.35
N ILE A 281 5.39 -9.54 15.34
CA ILE A 281 4.87 -9.36 13.99
C ILE A 281 5.75 -10.04 12.95
N GLN A 282 5.16 -10.37 11.81
CA GLN A 282 5.84 -10.60 10.55
C GLN A 282 5.35 -9.61 9.50
N TYR A 283 6.28 -9.09 8.70
CA TYR A 283 6.00 -8.15 7.63
C TYR A 283 7.04 -8.30 6.51
N ASP A 284 6.76 -7.71 5.35
CA ASP A 284 7.64 -7.73 4.20
C ASP A 284 8.67 -6.60 4.18
N ILE A 285 9.85 -6.93 3.63
CA ILE A 285 10.89 -5.96 3.30
C ILE A 285 11.04 -5.94 1.78
N THR A 286 11.17 -7.11 1.18
CA THR A 286 11.09 -7.36 -0.26
C THR A 286 10.37 -8.70 -0.50
N LYS A 287 10.11 -9.06 -1.76
CA LYS A 287 9.50 -10.35 -2.12
C LYS A 287 10.27 -11.57 -1.58
N ASP A 288 11.59 -11.46 -1.43
CA ASP A 288 12.49 -12.55 -1.03
C ASP A 288 13.09 -12.34 0.37
N HIS A 289 12.64 -11.31 1.10
CA HIS A 289 13.16 -10.97 2.42
C HIS A 289 12.03 -10.44 3.29
N MET A 290 11.69 -11.20 4.32
CA MET A 290 10.69 -10.82 5.32
C MET A 290 11.38 -10.56 6.66
N ARG A 291 10.62 -10.12 7.67
CA ARG A 291 11.16 -10.04 9.02
C ARG A 291 10.12 -10.32 10.08
N PHE A 292 10.53 -11.12 11.06
CA PHE A 292 9.92 -11.19 12.36
C PHE A 292 10.53 -10.17 13.30
N GLY A 293 9.71 -9.52 14.11
CA GLY A 293 10.20 -8.62 15.14
C GLY A 293 9.09 -8.06 15.98
N TRP A 294 9.46 -7.18 16.90
CA TRP A 294 8.54 -6.67 17.92
C TRP A 294 8.29 -5.18 17.73
N ILE A 295 7.03 -4.78 17.80
CA ILE A 295 6.62 -3.36 17.87
C ILE A 295 5.71 -3.15 19.08
N ALA A 296 5.62 -1.90 19.56
CA ALA A 296 4.77 -1.60 20.70
C ALA A 296 3.30 -1.96 20.41
N ALA A 297 2.61 -2.60 21.35
CA ALA A 297 1.20 -2.98 21.21
C ALA A 297 0.27 -1.77 20.99
N SER A 298 0.68 -0.58 21.45
CA SER A 298 0.01 0.69 21.17
C SER A 298 -0.05 1.06 19.67
N SER A 299 0.68 0.34 18.81
CA SER A 299 0.58 0.48 17.35
C SER A 299 -0.67 -0.15 16.75
N LEU A 300 -1.35 -1.04 17.49
CA LEU A 300 -2.58 -1.68 17.05
C LEU A 300 -3.70 -0.65 16.83
N PRO A 301 -4.61 -0.89 15.86
CA PRO A 301 -5.82 -0.09 15.73
C PRO A 301 -6.63 -0.09 17.03
N LYS A 302 -7.38 0.99 17.27
CA LYS A 302 -8.25 1.11 18.44
C LYS A 302 -9.16 -0.11 18.57
N ASN A 303 -9.31 -0.61 19.79
CA ASN A 303 -10.14 -1.76 20.16
C ASN A 303 -9.75 -3.10 19.52
N THR A 304 -8.59 -3.19 18.86
CA THR A 304 -8.07 -4.46 18.36
C THR A 304 -7.49 -5.25 19.52
N LYS A 305 -7.92 -6.52 19.66
CA LYS A 305 -7.37 -7.45 20.64
C LYS A 305 -6.57 -8.53 19.91
N VAL A 306 -5.45 -8.90 20.49
CA VAL A 306 -4.61 -10.01 20.04
C VAL A 306 -4.45 -11.02 21.16
N ASP A 307 -4.10 -12.24 20.82
CA ASP A 307 -3.89 -13.28 21.81
C ASP A 307 -2.61 -12.98 22.60
N GLU A 308 -2.57 -13.37 23.87
CA GLU A 308 -1.36 -13.23 24.69
C GLU A 308 -0.35 -14.31 24.30
N LEU A 309 0.91 -13.91 24.06
CA LEU A 309 2.04 -14.82 23.86
C LEU A 309 2.62 -15.21 25.21
N ARG A 310 2.04 -16.25 25.81
CA ARG A 310 2.60 -16.90 27.01
C ARG A 310 3.55 -18.01 26.59
N PHE A 311 4.84 -17.68 26.52
CA PHE A 311 5.87 -18.70 26.33
C PHE A 311 6.03 -19.56 27.59
N LEU A 312 6.30 -20.85 27.40
CA LEU A 312 6.78 -21.76 28.44
C LEU A 312 8.22 -22.12 28.08
N PRO A 313 9.21 -21.30 28.48
CA PRO A 313 10.57 -21.44 28.02
C PRO A 313 11.16 -22.78 28.43
N VAL A 314 11.74 -23.52 27.47
CA VAL A 314 12.47 -24.76 27.73
C VAL A 314 13.97 -24.46 27.65
N PRO A 315 14.73 -24.62 28.74
CA PRO A 315 16.19 -24.53 28.69
C PRO A 315 16.75 -25.50 27.66
N SER A 316 17.68 -25.02 26.84
CA SER A 316 18.27 -25.81 25.76
C SER A 316 19.71 -25.40 25.52
N ILE A 317 20.46 -26.29 24.89
CA ILE A 317 21.84 -26.05 24.50
C ILE A 317 22.03 -26.28 23.00
N THR A 318 22.85 -25.45 22.37
CA THR A 318 23.20 -25.62 20.95
C THR A 318 24.15 -26.81 20.78
N VAL A 319 23.81 -27.75 19.89
CA VAL A 319 24.68 -28.92 19.63
C VAL A 319 25.78 -28.64 18.61
N HIS A 320 25.56 -27.66 17.75
CA HIS A 320 26.49 -27.19 16.74
C HIS A 320 26.52 -25.67 16.72
N GLU A 321 27.53 -25.15 16.04
CA GLU A 321 27.53 -23.77 15.60
C GLU A 321 26.27 -23.48 14.75
N LEU A 322 25.58 -22.37 15.03
CA LEU A 322 24.34 -22.03 14.33
C LEU A 322 24.19 -20.52 14.11
N THR A 323 23.35 -20.16 13.14
CA THR A 323 23.01 -18.77 12.83
C THR A 323 21.58 -18.46 13.26
N LEU A 324 21.41 -17.36 13.99
CA LEU A 324 20.09 -16.81 14.29
C LEU A 324 19.56 -16.08 13.05
N THR A 325 18.27 -16.21 12.77
CA THR A 325 17.60 -15.42 11.72
C THR A 325 16.31 -14.78 12.23
N ASP A 326 15.95 -13.62 11.71
CA ASP A 326 14.60 -13.05 11.85
C ASP A 326 13.71 -13.35 10.63
N ASP A 327 14.20 -14.12 9.65
CA ASP A 327 13.48 -14.45 8.41
C ASP A 327 13.53 -15.96 8.10
N PRO A 328 12.92 -16.81 8.93
CA PRO A 328 12.99 -18.27 8.78
C PRO A 328 12.29 -18.81 7.52
N LEU A 329 11.41 -18.04 6.90
CA LEU A 329 10.55 -18.51 5.80
C LEU A 329 11.07 -18.14 4.40
N PHE A 330 11.95 -17.13 4.29
CA PHE A 330 12.45 -16.65 3.01
C PHE A 330 13.98 -16.63 2.99
N SER A 331 14.60 -15.50 3.29
CA SER A 331 16.04 -15.32 3.07
C SER A 331 16.90 -16.16 4.02
N GLN A 332 16.38 -16.50 5.20
CA GLN A 332 17.11 -17.17 6.30
C GLN A 332 18.43 -16.46 6.64
N SER A 333 18.50 -15.16 6.34
CA SER A 333 19.70 -14.35 6.52
C SER A 333 20.04 -14.26 7.99
N LYS A 334 21.34 -14.34 8.29
CA LYS A 334 21.82 -14.25 9.67
C LYS A 334 21.57 -12.87 10.27
N ILE A 335 21.06 -12.83 11.49
CA ILE A 335 21.05 -11.65 12.35
C ILE A 335 22.18 -11.83 13.38
N ASN A 336 23.18 -10.95 13.34
CA ASN A 336 24.40 -10.99 14.17
C ASN A 336 25.41 -12.11 13.85
N SER A 337 26.42 -12.17 14.72
CA SER A 337 27.48 -13.16 14.72
C SER A 337 26.93 -14.57 14.98
N VAL A 338 27.75 -15.54 14.61
CA VAL A 338 27.47 -16.95 14.76
C VAL A 338 27.38 -17.35 16.24
N ILE A 339 26.42 -18.22 16.58
CA ILE A 339 26.22 -18.74 17.93
C ILE A 339 27.04 -20.03 18.07
N PRO A 340 28.02 -20.08 18.99
CA PRO A 340 28.85 -21.27 19.18
C PRO A 340 28.03 -22.48 19.64
N ALA A 341 28.56 -23.67 19.41
CA ALA A 341 28.08 -24.88 20.09
C ALA A 341 28.21 -24.73 21.61
N GLN A 342 27.42 -25.50 22.37
CA GLN A 342 27.38 -25.47 23.83
C GLN A 342 26.89 -24.12 24.42
N THR A 343 26.18 -23.31 23.63
CA THR A 343 25.56 -22.07 24.11
C THR A 343 24.19 -22.37 24.71
N LYS A 344 23.93 -21.84 25.91
CA LYS A 344 22.61 -21.93 26.54
C LYS A 344 21.62 -20.96 25.87
N VAL A 345 20.45 -21.46 25.56
CA VAL A 345 19.33 -20.71 24.98
C VAL A 345 18.03 -21.11 25.66
N LEU A 346 17.00 -20.28 25.51
CA LEU A 346 15.65 -20.59 25.94
C LEU A 346 14.79 -20.84 24.69
N TRP A 347 14.30 -22.05 24.50
CA TRP A 347 13.31 -22.35 23.47
C TRP A 347 11.96 -21.80 23.89
N LEU A 348 11.46 -20.80 23.15
CA LEU A 348 10.20 -20.13 23.46
C LEU A 348 9.00 -20.72 22.70
N ALA A 349 9.17 -21.03 21.41
CA ALA A 349 8.08 -21.53 20.57
C ALA A 349 8.57 -22.31 19.34
N SER A 350 7.67 -23.04 18.69
CA SER A 350 7.95 -23.79 17.46
C SER A 350 7.16 -23.25 16.27
N MET A 351 7.76 -23.34 15.08
CA MET A 351 7.12 -23.01 13.80
C MET A 351 7.76 -23.85 12.68
N GLY A 352 7.11 -24.97 12.34
CA GLY A 352 7.65 -25.96 11.42
C GLY A 352 8.96 -26.56 11.96
N GLU A 353 10.02 -26.49 11.16
CA GLU A 353 11.36 -26.96 11.56
C GLU A 353 12.14 -25.94 12.38
N TRP A 354 11.56 -24.76 12.65
CA TRP A 354 12.20 -23.68 13.37
C TRP A 354 11.80 -23.64 14.84
N ALA A 355 12.79 -23.41 15.70
CA ALA A 355 12.61 -23.01 17.08
C ALA A 355 12.79 -21.49 17.18
N TYR A 356 11.81 -20.80 17.75
CA TYR A 356 11.94 -19.42 18.19
C TYR A 356 12.60 -19.42 19.57
N VAL A 357 13.76 -18.78 19.69
CA VAL A 357 14.60 -18.84 20.89
C VAL A 357 14.91 -17.46 21.42
N GLU A 358 15.23 -17.39 22.70
CA GLU A 358 15.91 -16.27 23.33
C GLU A 358 17.33 -16.67 23.76
N ILE A 359 18.28 -15.78 23.54
CA ILE A 359 19.67 -15.92 23.97
C ILE A 359 19.89 -14.93 25.13
N PRO A 360 19.95 -15.42 26.38
CA PRO A 360 20.19 -14.56 27.52
C PRO A 360 21.58 -13.93 27.44
N SER A 361 21.64 -12.59 27.47
CA SER A 361 22.89 -11.84 27.57
C SER A 361 22.62 -10.46 28.16
N GLN A 362 23.64 -9.60 28.30
CA GLN A 362 23.43 -8.19 28.68
C GLN A 362 22.49 -7.45 27.73
N ARG A 363 22.46 -7.85 26.46
CA ARG A 363 21.51 -7.39 25.44
C ARG A 363 20.84 -8.61 24.83
N PRO A 364 19.74 -9.10 25.42
CA PRO A 364 19.10 -10.33 24.96
C PRO A 364 18.70 -10.25 23.49
N LEU A 365 18.70 -11.40 22.83
CA LEU A 365 18.35 -11.53 21.42
C LEU A 365 17.31 -12.61 21.25
N ARG A 366 16.28 -12.36 20.43
CA ARG A 366 15.38 -13.42 19.97
C ARG A 366 15.41 -13.56 18.47
N GLY A 367 15.14 -14.77 18.02
CA GLY A 367 15.10 -15.12 16.61
C GLY A 367 14.87 -16.61 16.42
N PHE A 368 15.03 -17.07 15.18
CA PHE A 368 14.79 -18.44 14.78
C PHE A 368 16.10 -19.19 14.52
N VAL A 369 16.11 -20.45 14.92
CA VAL A 369 17.16 -21.44 14.65
C VAL A 369 16.52 -22.75 14.23
N GLN A 370 17.25 -23.63 13.53
CA GLN A 370 16.73 -24.96 13.22
C GLN A 370 16.56 -25.77 14.51
N ALA A 371 15.37 -26.31 14.74
CA ALA A 371 15.02 -27.03 15.96
C ALA A 371 15.91 -28.25 16.21
N ASN A 372 16.33 -28.94 15.14
CA ASN A 372 17.23 -30.10 15.22
C ASN A 372 18.67 -29.76 15.65
N LYS A 373 19.01 -28.46 15.82
CA LYS A 373 20.30 -27.99 16.34
C LYS A 373 20.27 -27.67 17.83
N LEU A 374 19.16 -27.95 18.50
CA LEU A 374 18.99 -27.76 19.94
C LEU A 374 18.82 -29.11 20.63
N LEU A 375 19.42 -29.22 21.81
CA LEU A 375 19.14 -30.28 22.76
C LEU A 375 18.46 -29.64 23.97
N THR A 376 17.25 -30.07 24.30
CA THR A 376 16.54 -29.63 25.51
C THR A 376 17.22 -30.23 26.73
N GLU A 377 17.44 -29.41 27.78
CA GLU A 377 18.03 -29.88 29.04
C GLU A 377 17.07 -30.74 29.86
#